data_AF-X6BV48-F1
#
_entry.id   AF-X6BV48-F1
#
_cell.length_a   1.000
_cell.length_b   1.000
_cell.length_c   1.000
_cell.angle_alpha   90.00
_cell.angle_beta   90.00
_cell.angle_gamma   90.00
#
_symmetry.space_group_name_H-M   'P 1'
#
loop_
_entity.id
_entity.type
_entity.pdbx_description
1 polymer ?
#
loop_
_entity_poly.entity_id
_entity_poly.type
_entity_poly.pdbx_seq_one_letter_code
_entity_poly.pdbx_strand_id
1 'polypeptide(L)'
;MVTVLVIALVSFLIFYMLFQASVSNDYFREIIAALIATILTVTITTVLLKHQTAGEEIKERNVELFKRRVEAYDGFIEIAILAEQDGNFDEAEAQNMRRKIYNMALLCSSDTLDLIAKYFRGHLLKDVDHVDLIDVVFGLRKDLKLAIEDDLSGLDIYAVDRLLTSNFKLRKKYIIMKDTIDDLNVAVMGQILPDVIPLGAAPDFSFSDTFGNHNGVRFDISFTGGIVFPVTIEYPLSEDQFESLQVRLDINTEDANAVTKESVLRAAKNANFVFIQESDSDEEYQPFIEYTLRSRWNTDQSRLKMSGMTIPKAISRDILSVTSQLNEVGSSR
;
A
#
# COMPACT_ATOMS: atom_id res chain seq x y z
N MET A 1 -13.53 43.13 8.62
CA MET A 1 -13.70 43.69 7.26
C MET A 1 -14.47 45.00 7.25
N VAL A 2 -15.69 45.06 7.83
CA VAL A 2 -16.54 46.28 7.81
C VAL A 2 -15.82 47.51 8.39
N THR A 3 -15.11 47.37 9.50
CA THR A 3 -14.35 48.47 10.13
C THR A 3 -13.22 49.02 9.27
N VAL A 4 -12.49 48.16 8.56
CA VAL A 4 -11.40 48.55 7.65
C VAL A 4 -11.96 49.31 6.45
N LEU A 5 -13.12 48.87 5.93
CA LEU A 5 -13.80 49.51 4.80
C LEU A 5 -14.33 50.90 5.18
N VAL A 6 -14.86 51.05 6.39
CA VAL A 6 -15.31 52.35 6.93
C VAL A 6 -14.12 53.29 7.13
N ILE A 7 -13.01 52.83 7.71
CA ILE A 7 -11.81 53.65 7.90
C ILE A 7 -11.22 54.08 6.55
N ALA A 8 -11.17 53.18 5.56
CA ALA A 8 -10.70 53.51 4.22
C ALA A 8 -11.59 54.55 3.52
N LEU A 9 -12.91 54.42 3.66
CA LEU A 9 -13.89 55.34 3.06
C LEU A 9 -13.86 56.73 3.71
N VAL A 10 -13.76 56.79 5.04
CA VAL A 10 -13.62 58.06 5.77
C VAL A 10 -12.29 58.73 5.46
N SER A 11 -11.20 57.95 5.40
CA SER A 11 -9.88 58.49 5.03
C SER A 11 -9.90 59.05 3.61
N PHE A 12 -10.46 58.31 2.65
CA PHE A 12 -10.63 58.77 1.27
C PHE A 12 -11.42 60.08 1.19
N LEU A 13 -12.49 60.22 1.97
CA LEU A 13 -13.34 61.41 1.96
C LEU A 13 -12.62 62.65 2.54
N ILE A 14 -11.88 62.47 3.63
CA ILE A 14 -11.03 63.52 4.23
C ILE A 14 -9.93 63.93 3.24
N PHE A 15 -9.30 62.97 2.55
CA PHE A 15 -8.26 63.24 1.56
C PHE A 15 -8.80 63.95 0.32
N TYR A 16 -9.99 63.57 -0.15
CA TYR A 16 -10.66 64.25 -1.26
C TYR A 16 -10.93 65.73 -0.94
N MET A 17 -11.39 66.02 0.28
CA MET A 17 -11.61 67.41 0.72
C MET A 17 -10.29 68.20 0.80
N LEU A 18 -9.23 67.62 1.39
CA LEU A 18 -7.93 68.29 1.50
C LEU A 18 -7.29 68.57 0.13
N PHE A 19 -7.47 67.65 -0.83
CA PHE A 19 -6.96 67.79 -2.18
C PHE A 19 -7.69 68.88 -2.98
N GLN A 20 -9.01 69.02 -2.81
CA GLN A 20 -9.76 70.12 -3.40
C GLN A 20 -9.39 71.47 -2.76
N ALA A 21 -9.06 71.50 -1.47
CA ALA A 21 -8.64 72.72 -0.80
C ALA A 21 -7.24 73.20 -1.23
N SER A 22 -6.39 72.32 -1.80
CA SER A 22 -4.99 72.64 -2.16
C SER A 22 -4.79 73.07 -3.62
N VAL A 23 -5.85 73.36 -4.38
CA VAL A 23 -5.81 73.59 -5.84
C VAL A 23 -4.89 74.76 -6.26
N SER A 24 -4.55 75.67 -5.36
CA SER A 24 -3.73 76.85 -5.66
C SER A 24 -2.21 76.68 -5.48
N ASN A 25 -1.71 75.53 -5.02
CA ASN A 25 -0.27 75.31 -4.81
C ASN A 25 0.16 73.88 -5.16
N ASP A 26 0.76 73.72 -6.33
CA ASP A 26 1.16 72.42 -6.90
C ASP A 26 2.15 71.65 -6.02
N TYR A 27 3.11 72.35 -5.40
CA TYR A 27 4.07 71.71 -4.49
C TYR A 27 3.40 71.14 -3.23
N PHE A 28 2.40 71.85 -2.69
CA PHE A 28 1.68 71.40 -1.51
C PHE A 28 0.83 70.16 -1.83
N ARG A 29 0.23 70.11 -3.03
CA ARG A 29 -0.51 68.96 -3.53
C ARG A 29 0.38 67.73 -3.69
N GLU A 30 1.59 67.89 -4.21
CA GLU A 30 2.55 66.79 -4.41
C GLU A 30 3.07 66.23 -3.07
N ILE A 31 3.38 67.09 -2.10
CA ILE A 31 3.79 66.70 -0.74
C ILE A 31 2.66 65.93 -0.03
N ILE A 32 1.42 66.43 -0.13
CA ILE A 32 0.25 65.74 0.45
C ILE A 32 0.05 64.37 -0.22
N ALA A 33 0.14 64.29 -1.55
CA ALA A 33 -0.01 63.03 -2.28
C ALA A 33 1.06 62.00 -1.86
N ALA A 34 2.32 62.42 -1.72
CA ALA A 34 3.40 61.56 -1.25
C ALA A 34 3.18 61.08 0.19
N LEU A 35 2.78 61.99 1.09
CA LEU A 35 2.48 61.65 2.49
C LEU A 35 1.31 60.66 2.62
N ILE A 36 0.27 60.83 1.80
CA ILE A 36 -0.86 59.90 1.74
C ILE A 36 -0.40 58.53 1.23
N ALA A 37 0.38 58.50 0.15
CA ALA A 37 0.90 57.26 -0.39
C ALA A 37 1.75 56.51 0.65
N THR A 38 2.56 57.23 1.43
CA THR A 38 3.35 56.64 2.52
C THR A 38 2.48 56.10 3.65
N ILE A 39 1.51 56.89 4.17
CA ILE A 39 0.63 56.46 5.25
C ILE A 39 -0.20 55.24 4.84
N LEU A 40 -0.72 55.25 3.61
CA LEU A 40 -1.49 54.15 3.05
C LEU A 40 -0.62 52.89 2.94
N THR A 41 0.61 53.02 2.43
CA THR A 41 1.56 51.91 2.29
C THR A 41 1.91 51.31 3.64
N VAL A 42 2.22 52.14 4.63
CA VAL A 42 2.53 51.66 6.00
C VAL A 42 1.32 50.95 6.60
N THR A 43 0.13 51.52 6.48
CA THR A 43 -1.10 50.93 7.03
C THR A 43 -1.42 49.57 6.40
N ILE A 44 -1.37 49.48 5.08
CA ILE A 44 -1.59 48.22 4.35
C ILE A 44 -0.55 47.17 4.77
N THR A 45 0.73 47.57 4.84
CA THR A 45 1.83 46.66 5.20
C THR A 45 1.66 46.13 6.64
N THR A 46 1.32 46.98 7.60
CA THR A 46 1.07 46.54 8.98
C THR A 46 -0.13 45.60 9.10
N VAL A 47 -1.22 45.87 8.35
CA VAL A 47 -2.41 44.99 8.35
C VAL A 47 -2.08 43.63 7.72
N LEU A 48 -1.33 43.62 6.61
CA LEU A 48 -0.90 42.38 5.95
C LEU A 48 0.00 41.54 6.85
N LEU A 49 1.03 42.15 7.46
CA LEU A 49 1.93 41.45 8.38
C LEU A 49 1.16 40.88 9.57
N LYS A 50 0.27 41.67 10.19
CA LYS A 50 -0.52 41.20 11.34
C LYS A 50 -1.45 40.03 10.98
N HIS A 51 -2.06 40.05 9.79
CA HIS A 51 -2.92 38.95 9.35
C HIS A 51 -2.11 37.68 9.00
N GLN A 52 -0.93 37.85 8.41
CA GLN A 52 -0.03 36.73 8.13
C GLN A 52 0.49 36.09 9.43
N THR A 53 0.98 36.89 10.38
CA THR A 53 1.48 36.40 11.66
C THR A 53 0.40 35.68 12.47
N ALA A 54 -0.82 36.23 12.54
CA ALA A 54 -1.91 35.56 13.24
C ALA A 54 -2.33 34.24 12.56
N GLY A 55 -2.25 34.17 11.22
CA GLY A 55 -2.50 32.93 10.48
C GLY A 55 -1.40 31.89 10.70
N GLU A 56 -0.15 32.33 10.74
CA GLU A 56 1.03 31.49 11.04
C GLU A 56 0.98 30.96 12.47
N GLU A 57 0.67 31.78 13.47
CA GLU A 57 0.56 31.35 14.87
C GLU A 57 -0.54 30.29 15.05
N ILE A 58 -1.70 30.47 14.41
CA ILE A 58 -2.78 29.47 14.45
C ILE A 58 -2.34 28.19 13.75
N LYS A 59 -1.63 28.29 12.61
CA LYS A 59 -1.10 27.14 11.88
C LYS A 59 -0.07 26.38 12.70
N GLU A 60 0.92 27.08 13.28
CA GLU A 60 1.96 26.48 14.12
C GLU A 60 1.35 25.81 15.35
N ARG A 61 0.41 26.47 16.04
CA ARG A 61 -0.30 25.88 17.17
C ARG A 61 -1.06 24.61 16.77
N ASN A 62 -1.74 24.62 15.63
CA ASN A 62 -2.46 23.44 15.15
C ASN A 62 -1.51 22.30 14.74
N VAL A 63 -0.38 22.62 14.11
CA VAL A 63 0.67 21.65 13.77
C VAL A 63 1.27 21.04 15.03
N GLU A 64 1.55 21.85 16.05
CA GLU A 64 2.08 21.38 17.33
C GLU A 64 1.08 20.48 18.08
N LEU A 65 -0.20 20.87 18.12
CA LEU A 65 -1.27 20.04 18.69
C LEU A 65 -1.42 18.72 17.92
N PHE A 66 -1.29 18.75 16.60
CA PHE A 66 -1.33 17.55 15.76
C PHE A 66 -0.14 16.62 16.05
N LYS A 67 1.09 17.16 16.12
CA LYS A 67 2.29 16.37 16.48
C LYS A 67 2.14 15.70 17.83
N ARG A 68 1.68 16.44 18.85
CA ARG A 68 1.44 15.89 20.19
C ARG A 68 0.37 14.79 20.21
N ARG A 69 -0.66 14.90 19.37
CA ARG A 69 -1.65 13.82 19.19
C ARG A 69 -1.00 12.57 18.59
N VAL A 70 -0.23 12.73 17.52
CA VAL A 70 0.48 11.61 16.87
C VAL A 70 1.43 10.91 17.85
N GLU A 71 2.24 11.66 18.59
CA GLU A 71 3.16 11.11 19.60
C GLU A 71 2.43 10.38 20.73
N ALA A 72 1.30 10.92 21.19
CA ALA A 72 0.48 10.26 22.21
C ALA A 72 -0.13 8.95 21.68
N TYR A 73 -0.54 8.92 20.41
CA TYR A 73 -1.18 7.76 19.78
C TYR A 73 -0.16 6.67 19.48
N ASP A 74 1.00 7.05 18.94
CA ASP A 74 2.13 6.14 18.67
C ASP A 74 2.59 5.44 19.95
N GLY A 75 2.82 6.22 21.01
CA GLY A 75 3.23 5.66 22.30
C GLY A 75 2.15 4.86 23.03
N PHE A 76 0.88 4.92 22.61
CA PHE A 76 -0.16 3.99 23.06
C PHE A 76 -0.15 2.70 22.24
N ILE A 77 -0.10 2.83 20.91
CA ILE A 77 -0.08 1.71 19.97
C ILE A 77 1.12 0.80 20.25
N GLU A 78 2.31 1.36 20.51
CA GLU A 78 3.51 0.59 20.84
C GLU A 78 3.28 -0.32 22.07
N ILE A 79 2.74 0.22 23.16
CA ILE A 79 2.46 -0.55 24.37
C ILE A 79 1.34 -1.57 24.12
N ALA A 80 0.32 -1.20 23.34
CA ALA A 80 -0.78 -2.11 23.00
C ALA A 80 -0.29 -3.31 22.18
N ILE A 81 0.62 -3.10 21.22
CA ILE A 81 1.25 -4.15 20.42
C ILE A 81 2.12 -5.06 21.30
N LEU A 82 2.95 -4.48 22.18
CA LEU A 82 3.79 -5.27 23.07
C LEU A 82 2.93 -6.17 23.99
N ALA A 83 1.84 -5.63 24.52
CA ALA A 83 0.93 -6.40 25.36
C ALA A 83 0.17 -7.51 24.59
N GLU A 84 -0.18 -7.30 23.32
CA GLU A 84 -0.73 -8.37 22.48
C GLU A 84 0.30 -9.48 22.22
N GLN A 85 1.58 -9.15 22.07
CA GLN A 85 2.66 -10.12 21.85
C GLN A 85 2.91 -10.99 23.08
N ASP A 86 2.91 -10.38 24.27
CA ASP A 86 3.15 -11.06 25.54
C ASP A 86 1.89 -11.73 26.12
N GLY A 87 0.72 -11.40 25.56
CA GLY A 87 -0.57 -12.02 25.88
C GLY A 87 -1.13 -11.70 27.27
N ASN A 88 -0.48 -10.81 28.02
CA ASN A 88 -0.93 -10.29 29.30
C ASN A 88 -0.28 -8.92 29.57
N PHE A 89 -0.96 -8.09 30.35
CA PHE A 89 -0.37 -6.88 30.93
C PHE A 89 0.20 -7.19 32.31
N ASP A 90 1.46 -6.84 32.55
CA ASP A 90 1.96 -6.74 33.92
C ASP A 90 1.39 -5.49 34.64
N GLU A 91 1.52 -5.40 35.96
CA GLU A 91 0.97 -4.25 36.72
C GLU A 91 1.64 -2.92 36.35
N ALA A 92 2.92 -2.94 35.98
CA ALA A 92 3.67 -1.74 35.60
C ALA A 92 3.21 -1.23 34.22
N GLU A 93 2.99 -2.12 33.27
CA GLU A 93 2.44 -1.87 31.94
C GLU A 93 0.99 -1.40 32.05
N ALA A 94 0.17 -2.03 32.88
CA ALA A 94 -1.20 -1.59 33.14
C ALA A 94 -1.24 -0.19 33.78
N GLN A 95 -0.29 0.12 34.67
CA GLN A 95 -0.14 1.47 35.23
C GLN A 95 0.30 2.48 34.16
N ASN A 96 1.26 2.11 33.31
CA ASN A 96 1.74 2.95 32.22
C ASN A 96 0.62 3.22 31.20
N MET A 97 -0.13 2.19 30.84
CA MET A 97 -1.27 2.27 29.93
C MET A 97 -2.37 3.18 30.47
N ARG A 98 -2.71 3.08 31.77
CA ARG A 98 -3.63 4.03 32.42
C ARG A 98 -3.16 5.47 32.30
N ARG A 99 -1.87 5.74 32.51
CA ARG A 99 -1.29 7.10 32.35
C ARG A 99 -1.41 7.58 30.90
N LYS A 100 -1.16 6.73 29.91
CA LYS A 100 -1.30 7.05 28.50
C LYS A 100 -2.75 7.35 28.13
N ILE A 101 -3.72 6.58 28.64
CA ILE A 101 -5.16 6.83 28.44
C ILE A 101 -5.56 8.19 29.04
N TYR A 102 -5.10 8.55 30.24
CA TYR A 102 -5.36 9.87 30.80
C TYR A 102 -4.76 11.01 29.98
N ASN A 103 -3.55 10.82 29.46
CA ASN A 103 -2.93 11.82 28.57
C ASN A 103 -3.70 11.95 27.25
N MET A 104 -4.18 10.84 26.69
CA MET A 104 -5.02 10.84 25.49
C MET A 104 -6.38 11.49 25.72
N ALA A 105 -6.97 11.39 26.92
CA ALA A 105 -8.23 12.05 27.25
C ALA A 105 -8.18 13.59 27.11
N LEU A 106 -6.98 14.19 27.18
CA LEU A 106 -6.78 15.63 26.96
C LEU A 106 -6.74 16.02 25.48
N LEU A 107 -6.55 15.03 24.59
CA LEU A 107 -6.22 15.25 23.18
C LEU A 107 -7.27 14.66 22.23
N CYS A 108 -7.88 13.54 22.60
CA CYS A 108 -8.86 12.77 21.82
C CYS A 108 -10.29 13.25 22.00
N SER A 109 -11.14 12.95 21.01
CA SER A 109 -12.60 12.95 21.20
C SER A 109 -13.07 11.87 22.18
N SER A 110 -14.26 12.09 22.75
CA SER A 110 -14.90 11.18 23.70
C SER A 110 -15.13 9.78 23.12
N ASP A 111 -15.50 9.69 21.83
CA ASP A 111 -15.80 8.42 21.16
C ASP A 111 -14.56 7.54 21.02
N THR A 112 -13.43 8.15 20.60
CA THR A 112 -12.15 7.46 20.46
C THR A 112 -11.60 7.02 21.82
N LEU A 113 -11.79 7.85 22.85
CA LEU A 113 -11.38 7.50 24.22
C LEU A 113 -12.18 6.30 24.76
N ASP A 114 -13.48 6.22 24.47
CA ASP A 114 -14.32 5.10 24.89
C ASP A 114 -13.88 3.78 24.22
N LEU A 115 -13.50 3.82 22.93
CA LEU A 115 -12.92 2.66 22.23
C LEU A 115 -11.62 2.18 22.88
N ILE A 116 -10.70 3.10 23.15
CA ILE A 116 -9.42 2.81 23.83
C ILE A 116 -9.67 2.20 25.21
N ALA A 117 -10.60 2.76 25.97
CA ALA A 117 -10.92 2.30 27.32
C ALA A 117 -11.54 0.90 27.30
N LYS A 118 -12.41 0.60 26.32
CA LYS A 118 -13.00 -0.73 26.13
C LYS A 118 -11.94 -1.77 25.73
N TYR A 119 -11.07 -1.43 24.77
CA TYR A 119 -9.94 -2.27 24.37
C TYR A 119 -9.07 -2.65 25.57
N PHE A 120 -8.66 -1.66 26.35
CA PHE A 120 -7.82 -1.89 27.52
C PHE A 120 -8.54 -2.71 28.61
N ARG A 121 -9.84 -2.44 28.81
CA ARG A 121 -10.67 -3.17 29.78
C ARG A 121 -10.84 -4.65 29.41
N GLY A 122 -11.02 -4.96 28.12
CA GLY A 122 -11.11 -6.34 27.62
C GLY A 122 -9.84 -7.14 27.92
N HIS A 123 -8.66 -6.53 27.77
CA HIS A 123 -7.39 -7.20 28.06
C HIS A 123 -7.10 -7.39 29.56
N LEU A 124 -7.75 -6.62 30.44
CA LEU A 124 -7.59 -6.76 31.88
C LEU A 124 -8.67 -7.65 32.53
N LEU A 125 -9.87 -7.68 31.96
CA LEU A 125 -11.02 -8.37 32.52
C LEU A 125 -11.53 -9.42 31.52
N LYS A 126 -11.50 -10.68 31.93
CA LYS A 126 -11.92 -11.83 31.11
C LYS A 126 -13.41 -11.84 30.73
N ASP A 127 -14.22 -11.03 31.42
CA ASP A 127 -15.69 -11.03 31.32
C ASP A 127 -16.23 -9.81 30.54
N VAL A 128 -15.39 -9.14 29.76
CA VAL A 128 -15.79 -7.94 28.99
C VAL A 128 -15.53 -8.17 27.51
N ASP A 129 -16.50 -7.76 26.68
CA ASP A 129 -16.40 -7.79 25.23
C ASP A 129 -15.07 -7.20 24.77
N HIS A 130 -14.30 -8.00 24.03
CA HIS A 130 -13.03 -7.58 23.49
C HIS A 130 -13.28 -6.65 22.30
N VAL A 131 -12.71 -5.46 22.39
CA VAL A 131 -12.55 -4.58 21.24
C VAL A 131 -11.19 -4.89 20.66
N ASP A 132 -11.11 -5.07 19.35
CA ASP A 132 -9.84 -5.37 18.69
C ASP A 132 -8.99 -4.09 18.57
N LEU A 133 -7.66 -4.23 18.58
CA LEU A 133 -6.74 -3.09 18.45
C LEU A 133 -7.02 -2.27 17.17
N ILE A 134 -7.57 -2.92 16.14
CA ILE A 134 -7.91 -2.29 14.88
C ILE A 134 -9.02 -1.22 15.02
N ASP A 135 -10.05 -1.49 15.80
CA ASP A 135 -11.14 -0.53 16.04
C ASP A 135 -10.63 0.71 16.75
N VAL A 136 -9.65 0.52 17.66
CA VAL A 136 -8.95 1.60 18.33
C VAL A 136 -8.14 2.43 17.33
N VAL A 137 -7.38 1.79 16.45
CA VAL A 137 -6.59 2.47 15.40
C VAL A 137 -7.51 3.27 14.47
N PHE A 138 -8.67 2.74 14.09
CA PHE A 138 -9.66 3.47 13.30
C PHE A 138 -10.21 4.69 14.05
N GLY A 139 -10.54 4.54 15.33
CA GLY A 139 -10.95 5.65 16.19
C GLY A 139 -9.89 6.76 16.25
N LEU A 140 -8.61 6.40 16.39
CA LEU A 140 -7.49 7.33 16.42
C LEU A 140 -7.30 8.06 15.07
N ARG A 141 -7.40 7.33 13.94
CA ARG A 141 -7.29 7.93 12.59
C ARG A 141 -8.42 8.91 12.30
N LYS A 142 -9.65 8.55 12.67
CA LYS A 142 -10.82 9.43 12.55
C LYS A 142 -10.62 10.72 13.35
N ASP A 143 -10.06 10.60 14.55
CA ASP A 143 -9.80 11.75 15.43
C ASP A 143 -8.72 12.70 14.88
N LEU A 144 -7.74 12.17 14.15
CA LEU A 144 -6.74 12.96 13.42
C LEU A 144 -7.29 13.69 12.19
N LYS A 145 -8.56 13.46 11.82
CA LYS A 145 -9.16 14.00 10.58
C LYS A 145 -8.31 13.73 9.34
N LEU A 146 -7.65 12.57 9.32
CA LEU A 146 -7.00 12.07 8.11
C LEU A 146 -8.16 11.76 7.15
N ALA A 147 -8.49 12.72 6.30
CA ALA A 147 -9.54 12.56 5.30
C ALA A 147 -9.21 11.32 4.48
N ILE A 148 -10.21 10.47 4.29
CA ILE A 148 -10.18 9.49 3.21
C ILE A 148 -10.37 10.34 1.96
N GLU A 149 -9.27 10.89 1.41
CA GLU A 149 -9.29 11.31 0.01
C GLU A 149 -9.57 10.05 -0.81
N ASP A 150 -10.53 10.23 -1.71
CA ASP A 150 -11.35 9.25 -2.40
C ASP A 150 -10.59 8.45 -3.49
N ASP A 151 -9.30 8.17 -3.28
CA ASP A 151 -8.50 7.25 -4.12
C ASP A 151 -8.49 5.81 -3.56
N LEU A 152 -9.12 5.59 -2.40
CA LEU A 152 -9.21 4.27 -1.76
C LEU A 152 -10.66 3.80 -1.52
N SER A 153 -11.68 4.51 -2.00
CA SER A 153 -13.09 4.08 -1.85
C SER A 153 -13.48 2.88 -2.72
N GLY A 154 -12.54 2.36 -3.55
CA GLY A 154 -12.63 1.04 -4.18
C GLY A 154 -11.88 -0.08 -3.46
N LEU A 155 -11.08 0.24 -2.44
CA LEU A 155 -10.38 -0.75 -1.63
C LEU A 155 -11.22 -1.01 -0.38
N ASP A 156 -12.03 -2.06 -0.51
CA ASP A 156 -12.77 -2.74 0.53
C ASP A 156 -12.07 -2.59 1.89
N ILE A 157 -12.77 -2.08 2.90
CA ILE A 157 -12.24 -1.96 4.26
C ILE A 157 -11.80 -3.36 4.76
N TYR A 158 -12.41 -4.42 4.23
CA TYR A 158 -11.98 -5.82 4.39
C TYR A 158 -10.63 -6.13 3.73
N ALA A 159 -10.28 -5.46 2.62
CA ALA A 159 -8.98 -5.52 1.97
C ALA A 159 -7.91 -4.73 2.72
N VAL A 160 -8.25 -3.60 3.34
CA VAL A 160 -7.33 -2.85 4.23
C VAL A 160 -7.09 -3.61 5.53
N ASP A 161 -8.14 -4.18 6.11
CA ASP A 161 -8.06 -5.06 7.26
C ASP A 161 -7.25 -6.33 6.94
N ARG A 162 -7.52 -6.99 5.79
CA ARG A 162 -6.64 -8.04 5.27
C ARG A 162 -5.20 -7.53 5.04
N LEU A 163 -4.99 -6.34 4.50
CA LEU A 163 -3.65 -5.79 4.26
C LEU A 163 -2.89 -5.48 5.55
N LEU A 164 -3.54 -5.38 6.71
CA LEU A 164 -2.88 -5.09 7.98
C LEU A 164 -2.69 -6.36 8.82
N THR A 165 -3.74 -7.19 8.99
CA THR A 165 -3.66 -8.46 9.74
C THR A 165 -3.09 -9.60 8.90
N SER A 166 -3.49 -9.68 7.63
CA SER A 166 -2.97 -10.68 6.70
C SER A 166 -1.56 -10.29 6.29
N ASN A 167 -1.16 -9.04 5.98
CA ASN A 167 0.28 -8.82 5.69
C ASN A 167 1.20 -9.20 6.84
N PHE A 168 0.84 -9.18 8.11
CA PHE A 168 1.76 -9.66 9.15
C PHE A 168 1.87 -11.20 9.19
N LYS A 169 0.73 -11.92 9.20
CA LYS A 169 0.69 -13.39 9.18
C LYS A 169 1.12 -13.95 7.82
N LEU A 170 0.65 -13.37 6.73
CA LEU A 170 1.04 -13.65 5.35
C LEU A 170 2.47 -13.20 5.06
N ARG A 171 3.04 -12.16 5.69
CA ARG A 171 4.49 -11.87 5.52
C ARG A 171 5.32 -12.94 6.20
N LYS A 172 4.93 -13.42 7.39
CA LYS A 172 5.59 -14.58 8.01
C LYS A 172 5.46 -15.82 7.11
N LYS A 173 4.27 -16.11 6.59
CA LYS A 173 4.03 -17.22 5.65
C LYS A 173 4.77 -17.03 4.32
N TYR A 174 4.82 -15.81 3.79
CA TYR A 174 5.58 -15.44 2.60
C TYR A 174 7.06 -15.64 2.83
N ILE A 175 7.61 -15.20 3.96
CA ILE A 175 9.02 -15.44 4.31
C ILE A 175 9.32 -16.94 4.37
N ILE A 176 8.43 -17.73 4.97
CA ILE A 176 8.55 -19.19 5.06
C ILE A 176 8.46 -19.83 3.66
N MET A 177 7.54 -19.34 2.83
CA MET A 177 7.24 -19.89 1.52
C MET A 177 8.28 -19.49 0.48
N LYS A 178 8.80 -18.26 0.57
CA LYS A 178 9.72 -17.66 -0.40
C LYS A 178 10.91 -18.58 -0.66
N ASP A 179 11.51 -19.13 0.39
CA ASP A 179 12.63 -20.09 0.24
C ASP A 179 12.23 -21.33 -0.58
N THR A 180 11.04 -21.90 -0.34
CA THR A 180 10.53 -23.05 -1.12
C THR A 180 10.26 -22.68 -2.58
N ILE A 181 9.87 -21.44 -2.84
CA ILE A 181 9.56 -20.95 -4.18
C ILE A 181 10.82 -20.61 -4.95
N ASP A 182 11.78 -19.98 -4.29
CA ASP A 182 13.10 -19.74 -4.86
C ASP A 182 13.75 -21.09 -5.21
N ASP A 183 13.62 -22.11 -4.34
CA ASP A 183 14.05 -23.49 -4.63
C ASP A 183 13.30 -24.10 -5.84
N LEU A 184 11.97 -23.91 -5.94
CA LEU A 184 11.19 -24.38 -7.08
C LEU A 184 11.61 -23.67 -8.38
N ASN A 185 11.78 -22.35 -8.33
CA ASN A 185 12.19 -21.53 -9.46
C ASN A 185 13.56 -21.98 -9.96
N VAL A 186 14.57 -22.07 -9.07
CA VAL A 186 15.91 -22.58 -9.42
C VAL A 186 15.83 -23.98 -10.03
N ALA A 187 14.98 -24.85 -9.48
CA ALA A 187 14.79 -26.20 -9.98
C ALA A 187 14.13 -26.23 -11.38
N VAL A 188 13.15 -25.36 -11.65
CA VAL A 188 12.50 -25.25 -12.98
C VAL A 188 13.46 -24.64 -14.00
N MET A 189 14.09 -23.51 -13.66
CA MET A 189 15.05 -22.82 -14.52
C MET A 189 16.22 -23.72 -14.91
N GLY A 190 16.74 -24.51 -13.97
CA GLY A 190 17.81 -25.48 -14.23
C GLY A 190 17.40 -26.67 -15.11
N GLN A 191 16.11 -26.84 -15.44
CA GLN A 191 15.65 -27.85 -16.40
C GLN A 191 15.36 -27.25 -17.78
N ILE A 192 15.01 -25.96 -17.86
CA ILE A 192 14.65 -25.31 -19.14
C ILE A 192 15.81 -24.53 -19.77
N LEU A 193 16.78 -24.06 -18.98
CA LEU A 193 17.97 -23.41 -19.50
C LEU A 193 19.00 -24.45 -19.96
N PRO A 194 19.62 -24.26 -21.13
CA PRO A 194 20.71 -25.12 -21.57
C PRO A 194 21.95 -24.93 -20.66
N ASP A 195 22.65 -26.04 -20.39
CA ASP A 195 23.88 -26.05 -19.58
C ASP A 195 24.98 -25.12 -20.12
N VAL A 196 24.95 -24.82 -21.42
CA VAL A 196 25.91 -23.95 -22.10
C VAL A 196 25.18 -23.00 -23.05
N ILE A 197 25.04 -21.74 -22.64
CA ILE A 197 24.60 -20.66 -23.53
C ILE A 197 25.84 -20.14 -24.28
N PRO A 198 25.86 -20.16 -25.63
CA PRO A 198 26.98 -19.61 -26.40
C PRO A 198 27.26 -18.15 -26.03
N LEU A 199 28.55 -17.78 -25.99
CA LEU A 199 28.95 -16.42 -25.64
C LEU A 199 28.32 -15.40 -26.60
N GLY A 200 27.48 -14.50 -26.07
CA GLY A 200 26.79 -13.46 -26.85
C GLY A 200 25.39 -13.84 -27.36
N ALA A 201 24.92 -15.07 -27.13
CA ALA A 201 23.52 -15.42 -27.36
C ALA A 201 22.65 -14.99 -26.17
N ALA A 202 21.52 -14.36 -26.46
CA ALA A 202 20.49 -14.15 -25.43
C ALA A 202 19.80 -15.48 -25.14
N PRO A 203 19.53 -15.83 -23.87
CA PRO A 203 18.76 -17.03 -23.56
C PRO A 203 17.33 -16.88 -24.10
N ASP A 204 16.75 -17.99 -24.56
CA ASP A 204 15.35 -18.02 -24.98
C ASP A 204 14.37 -17.77 -23.82
N PHE A 205 14.85 -17.96 -22.59
CA PHE A 205 14.08 -17.75 -21.38
C PHE A 205 14.70 -16.67 -20.49
N SER A 206 13.85 -15.85 -19.90
CA SER A 206 14.19 -14.97 -18.77
C SER A 206 13.18 -15.17 -17.64
N PHE A 207 13.50 -14.66 -16.45
CA PHE A 207 12.64 -14.83 -15.28
C PHE A 207 12.45 -13.52 -14.52
N SER A 208 11.32 -13.40 -13.80
CA SER A 208 11.09 -12.32 -12.84
C SER A 208 11.47 -12.76 -11.42
N ASP A 209 11.80 -11.79 -10.57
CA ASP A 209 11.89 -12.05 -9.12
C ASP A 209 10.56 -12.58 -8.59
N THR A 210 10.64 -13.39 -7.52
CA THR A 210 9.48 -13.90 -6.79
C THR A 210 8.73 -12.76 -6.10
N PHE A 211 7.43 -12.60 -6.35
CA PHE A 211 6.59 -11.60 -5.68
C PHE A 211 5.25 -12.20 -5.21
N GLY A 212 4.70 -11.68 -4.11
CA GLY A 212 3.50 -12.22 -3.47
C GLY A 212 2.32 -11.26 -3.49
N ASN A 213 1.10 -11.80 -3.61
CA ASN A 213 -0.17 -11.07 -3.52
C ASN A 213 -1.23 -11.91 -2.79
N HIS A 214 -1.97 -11.31 -1.86
CA HIS A 214 -3.18 -11.82 -1.18
C HIS A 214 -3.08 -13.21 -0.52
N ASN A 215 -2.98 -14.32 -1.27
CA ASN A 215 -2.88 -15.71 -0.79
C ASN A 215 -1.92 -16.56 -1.64
N GLY A 216 -1.14 -15.94 -2.52
CA GLY A 216 -0.25 -16.63 -3.41
C GLY A 216 1.06 -15.90 -3.62
N VAL A 217 2.03 -16.63 -4.10
CA VAL A 217 3.32 -16.10 -4.52
C VAL A 217 3.57 -16.58 -5.94
N ARG A 218 4.12 -15.70 -6.76
CA ARG A 218 4.26 -15.90 -8.19
C ARG A 218 5.68 -15.56 -8.64
N PHE A 219 6.15 -16.30 -9.62
CA PHE A 219 7.29 -15.93 -10.46
C PHE A 219 6.93 -16.18 -11.91
N ASP A 220 7.48 -15.37 -12.80
CA ASP A 220 7.20 -15.44 -14.23
C ASP A 220 8.41 -15.98 -14.97
N ILE A 221 8.16 -16.89 -15.90
CA ILE A 221 9.14 -17.35 -16.88
C ILE A 221 8.73 -16.78 -18.24
N SER A 222 9.53 -15.87 -18.78
CA SER A 222 9.28 -15.26 -20.09
C SER A 222 10.03 -16.03 -21.17
N PHE A 223 9.36 -16.33 -22.27
CA PHE A 223 9.94 -16.95 -23.46
C PHE A 223 9.97 -15.95 -24.62
N THR A 224 10.98 -16.09 -25.49
CA THR A 224 11.12 -15.26 -26.70
C THR A 224 9.83 -15.27 -27.54
N GLY A 225 9.42 -14.10 -28.03
CA GLY A 225 8.16 -13.95 -28.78
C GLY A 225 6.95 -13.50 -27.96
N GLY A 226 7.16 -12.98 -26.74
CA GLY A 226 6.11 -12.32 -25.95
C GLY A 226 5.21 -13.28 -25.18
N ILE A 227 5.70 -14.48 -24.89
CA ILE A 227 4.96 -15.49 -24.13
C ILE A 227 5.47 -15.47 -22.70
N VAL A 228 4.55 -15.45 -21.73
CA VAL A 228 4.90 -15.50 -20.30
C VAL A 228 4.20 -16.71 -19.69
N PHE A 229 4.93 -17.43 -18.83
CA PHE A 229 4.46 -18.57 -18.06
C PHE A 229 4.44 -18.20 -16.57
N PRO A 230 3.34 -17.62 -16.07
CA PRO A 230 3.18 -17.39 -14.64
C PRO A 230 3.12 -18.72 -13.88
N VAL A 231 3.96 -18.85 -12.85
CA VAL A 231 3.87 -19.95 -11.90
C VAL A 231 3.41 -19.37 -10.57
N THR A 232 2.15 -19.62 -10.22
CA THR A 232 1.51 -19.13 -9.00
C THR A 232 1.40 -20.26 -7.98
N ILE A 233 1.79 -20.00 -6.75
CA ILE A 233 1.73 -20.96 -5.65
C ILE A 233 0.81 -20.39 -4.60
N GLU A 234 -0.34 -21.03 -4.44
CA GLU A 234 -1.32 -20.65 -3.43
C GLU A 234 -1.00 -21.38 -2.13
N TYR A 235 -0.93 -20.61 -1.05
CA TYR A 235 -0.68 -21.16 0.28
C TYR A 235 -1.94 -21.06 1.15
N PRO A 236 -2.22 -22.08 1.97
CA PRO A 236 -3.48 -22.18 2.70
C PRO A 236 -3.61 -21.11 3.80
N LEU A 237 -4.86 -20.74 4.07
CA LEU A 237 -5.20 -19.79 5.13
C LEU A 237 -4.92 -20.38 6.52
N SER A 238 -5.03 -21.70 6.70
CA SER A 238 -4.68 -22.39 7.94
C SER A 238 -3.19 -22.76 8.01
N GLU A 239 -2.60 -22.74 9.21
CA GLU A 239 -1.21 -23.17 9.45
C GLU A 239 -1.04 -24.71 9.36
N ASP A 240 -2.12 -25.47 9.52
CA ASP A 240 -2.07 -26.94 9.55
C ASP A 240 -1.99 -27.58 8.15
N GLN A 241 -1.99 -26.79 7.08
CA GLN A 241 -2.17 -27.29 5.70
C GLN A 241 -0.94 -27.10 4.79
N PHE A 242 0.22 -26.68 5.34
CA PHE A 242 1.44 -26.42 4.55
C PHE A 242 2.10 -27.68 3.95
N GLU A 243 1.57 -28.87 4.21
CA GLU A 243 2.10 -30.13 3.65
C GLU A 243 1.83 -30.29 2.15
N SER A 244 0.79 -29.62 1.64
CA SER A 244 0.42 -29.64 0.22
C SER A 244 0.03 -28.24 -0.25
N LEU A 245 0.84 -27.68 -1.15
CA LEU A 245 0.61 -26.39 -1.77
C LEU A 245 0.07 -26.58 -3.18
N GLN A 246 -0.88 -25.73 -3.59
CA GLN A 246 -1.38 -25.75 -4.95
C GLN A 246 -0.48 -24.86 -5.81
N VAL A 247 0.00 -25.41 -6.92
CA VAL A 247 0.83 -24.69 -7.87
C VAL A 247 0.08 -24.64 -9.19
N ARG A 248 -0.15 -23.45 -9.71
CA ARG A 248 -0.82 -23.19 -10.96
C ARG A 248 0.20 -22.64 -11.95
N LEU A 249 0.27 -23.25 -13.14
CA LEU A 249 1.04 -22.78 -14.28
C LEU A 249 0.06 -22.23 -15.31
N ASP A 250 0.14 -20.94 -15.58
CA ASP A 250 -0.66 -20.26 -16.60
C ASP A 250 0.17 -20.01 -17.87
N ILE A 251 -0.51 -19.67 -18.96
CA ILE A 251 0.13 -19.16 -20.18
C ILE A 251 -0.51 -17.82 -20.53
N ASN A 252 0.29 -16.75 -20.45
CA ASN A 252 -0.08 -15.42 -20.92
C ASN A 252 0.52 -15.18 -22.32
N THR A 253 -0.32 -14.75 -23.26
CA THR A 253 0.02 -14.44 -24.65
C THR A 253 -0.43 -13.05 -25.10
N GLU A 254 -0.70 -12.14 -24.15
CA GLU A 254 -1.15 -10.76 -24.43
C GLU A 254 -0.17 -10.00 -25.32
N ASP A 255 1.14 -10.17 -25.07
CA ASP A 255 2.21 -9.52 -25.84
C ASP A 255 2.65 -10.32 -27.08
N ALA A 256 2.08 -11.51 -27.30
CA ALA A 256 2.43 -12.34 -28.44
C ALA A 256 1.66 -11.91 -29.69
N ASN A 257 2.31 -12.01 -30.86
CA ASN A 257 1.61 -11.78 -32.13
C ASN A 257 0.56 -12.88 -32.39
N ALA A 258 -0.41 -12.61 -33.26
CA ALA A 258 -1.54 -13.52 -33.52
C ALA A 258 -1.12 -14.94 -33.95
N VAL A 259 -0.04 -15.08 -34.74
CA VAL A 259 0.44 -16.39 -35.21
C VAL A 259 1.06 -17.19 -34.07
N THR A 260 1.87 -16.52 -33.25
CA THR A 260 2.47 -17.10 -32.05
C THR A 260 1.39 -17.51 -31.06
N LYS A 261 0.41 -16.63 -30.81
CA LYS A 261 -0.74 -16.88 -29.94
C LYS A 261 -1.52 -18.12 -30.36
N GLU A 262 -1.90 -18.23 -31.64
CA GLU A 262 -2.64 -19.41 -32.12
C GLU A 262 -1.81 -20.71 -31.96
N SER A 263 -0.52 -20.66 -32.27
CA SER A 263 0.39 -21.80 -32.15
C SER A 263 0.54 -22.25 -30.69
N VAL A 264 0.69 -21.30 -29.76
CA VAL A 264 0.75 -21.56 -28.31
C VAL A 264 -0.54 -22.18 -27.81
N LEU A 265 -1.71 -21.63 -28.17
CA LEU A 265 -3.00 -22.17 -27.72
C LEU A 265 -3.24 -23.58 -28.25
N ARG A 266 -2.78 -23.89 -29.48
CA ARG A 266 -2.83 -25.25 -30.03
C ARG A 266 -1.90 -26.19 -29.27
N ALA A 267 -0.67 -25.76 -28.99
CA ALA A 267 0.29 -26.54 -28.22
C ALA A 267 -0.20 -26.81 -26.78
N ALA A 268 -0.80 -25.81 -26.13
CA ALA A 268 -1.38 -25.93 -24.80
C ALA A 268 -2.53 -26.95 -24.75
N LYS A 269 -3.40 -27.00 -25.78
CA LYS A 269 -4.42 -28.05 -25.92
C LYS A 269 -3.80 -29.45 -26.00
N ASN A 270 -2.73 -29.61 -26.76
CA ASN A 270 -2.02 -30.89 -26.89
C ASN A 270 -1.33 -31.30 -25.58
N ALA A 271 -0.89 -30.33 -24.79
CA ALA A 271 -0.27 -30.53 -23.48
C ALA A 271 -1.29 -30.70 -22.32
N ASN A 272 -2.59 -30.80 -22.62
CA ASN A 272 -3.67 -30.96 -21.65
C ASN A 272 -3.87 -29.79 -20.67
N PHE A 273 -3.59 -28.56 -21.11
CA PHE A 273 -3.99 -27.38 -20.33
C PHE A 273 -5.53 -27.26 -20.31
N VAL A 274 -6.05 -26.79 -19.19
CA VAL A 274 -7.47 -26.49 -18.98
C VAL A 274 -7.76 -25.09 -19.51
N PHE A 275 -8.87 -24.95 -20.22
CA PHE A 275 -9.35 -23.68 -20.76
C PHE A 275 -10.63 -23.32 -19.99
N ILE A 276 -10.60 -22.29 -19.16
CA ILE A 276 -11.81 -21.72 -18.56
C ILE A 276 -12.32 -20.61 -19.48
N GLN A 277 -13.62 -20.62 -19.76
CA GLN A 277 -14.31 -19.54 -20.45
C GLN A 277 -14.72 -18.50 -19.41
N GLU A 278 -14.07 -17.33 -19.41
CA GLU A 278 -14.48 -16.21 -18.55
C GLU A 278 -15.63 -15.45 -19.22
N SER A 279 -16.87 -15.85 -18.91
CA SER A 279 -18.12 -15.18 -19.26
C SER A 279 -18.53 -15.15 -20.75
N ASP A 280 -19.76 -14.71 -21.03
CA ASP A 280 -20.37 -14.65 -22.37
C ASP A 280 -19.77 -13.55 -23.28
N SER A 281 -18.69 -12.88 -22.85
CA SER A 281 -17.88 -12.02 -23.71
C SER A 281 -16.92 -12.88 -24.54
N ASP A 282 -16.57 -12.42 -25.74
CA ASP A 282 -15.54 -13.02 -26.60
C ASP A 282 -14.11 -12.91 -26.00
N GLU A 283 -13.98 -12.82 -24.67
CA GLU A 283 -12.71 -12.59 -23.98
C GLU A 283 -11.86 -13.87 -23.85
N GLU A 284 -10.56 -13.62 -23.85
CA GLU A 284 -9.52 -14.55 -24.24
C GLU A 284 -9.35 -15.72 -23.25
N TYR A 285 -9.35 -16.94 -23.76
CA TYR A 285 -9.04 -18.11 -22.95
C TYR A 285 -7.60 -18.06 -22.43
N GLN A 286 -7.42 -18.02 -21.11
CA GLN A 286 -6.12 -18.22 -20.48
C GLN A 286 -5.98 -19.69 -20.06
N PRO A 287 -5.16 -20.48 -20.77
CA PRO A 287 -4.98 -21.88 -20.43
C PRO A 287 -4.08 -22.04 -19.20
N PHE A 288 -4.42 -22.99 -18.33
CA PHE A 288 -3.64 -23.29 -17.13
C PHE A 288 -3.58 -24.78 -16.81
N ILE A 289 -2.65 -25.16 -15.94
CA ILE A 289 -2.56 -26.50 -15.37
C ILE A 289 -2.20 -26.40 -13.88
N GLU A 290 -2.75 -27.30 -13.07
CA GLU A 290 -2.54 -27.33 -11.63
C GLU A 290 -1.70 -28.54 -11.19
N TYR A 291 -0.86 -28.32 -10.20
CA TYR A 291 -0.02 -29.30 -9.55
C TYR A 291 -0.16 -29.20 -8.03
N THR A 292 0.17 -30.30 -7.34
CA THR A 292 0.26 -30.31 -5.87
C THR A 292 1.70 -30.47 -5.44
N LEU A 293 2.28 -29.40 -4.92
CA LEU A 293 3.63 -29.37 -4.37
C LEU A 293 3.60 -29.87 -2.93
N ARG A 294 4.21 -31.04 -2.70
CA ARG A 294 4.40 -31.55 -1.34
C ARG A 294 5.57 -30.86 -0.69
N SER A 295 5.37 -30.41 0.54
CA SER A 295 6.36 -29.67 1.29
C SER A 295 6.50 -30.27 2.69
N ARG A 296 7.70 -30.15 3.26
CA ARG A 296 8.00 -30.63 4.62
C ARG A 296 8.70 -29.55 5.40
N TRP A 297 8.29 -29.40 6.65
CA TRP A 297 9.01 -28.58 7.61
C TRP A 297 10.39 -29.18 7.88
N ASN A 298 11.38 -28.30 7.99
CA ASN A 298 12.67 -28.67 8.55
C ASN A 298 12.53 -29.07 10.04
N THR A 299 13.53 -29.73 10.61
CA THR A 299 13.51 -30.27 11.99
C THR A 299 13.18 -29.21 13.06
N ASP A 300 13.53 -27.95 12.79
CA ASP A 300 13.31 -26.79 13.65
C ASP A 300 12.03 -26.01 13.35
N GLN A 301 11.21 -26.47 12.40
CA GLN A 301 9.99 -25.81 11.90
C GLN A 301 10.18 -24.35 11.45
N SER A 302 11.42 -23.93 11.19
CA SER A 302 11.72 -22.55 10.81
C SER A 302 11.55 -22.30 9.31
N ARG A 303 11.66 -23.37 8.51
CA ARG A 303 11.64 -23.31 7.04
C ARG A 303 10.87 -24.49 6.46
N LEU A 304 10.19 -24.21 5.35
CA LEU A 304 9.54 -25.21 4.52
C LEU A 304 10.50 -25.61 3.40
N LYS A 305 10.54 -26.90 3.05
CA LYS A 305 11.31 -27.43 1.93
C LYS A 305 10.44 -28.25 1.00
N MET A 306 10.67 -28.10 -0.30
CA MET A 306 10.05 -28.93 -1.33
C MET A 306 10.45 -30.40 -1.17
N SER A 307 9.46 -31.31 -1.26
CA SER A 307 9.67 -32.75 -1.20
C SER A 307 9.86 -33.35 -2.60
N GLY A 308 11.05 -33.20 -3.16
CA GLY A 308 11.48 -33.89 -4.38
C GLY A 308 11.34 -33.09 -5.68
N MET A 309 11.77 -33.68 -6.79
CA MET A 309 11.91 -32.99 -8.10
C MET A 309 10.74 -33.22 -9.07
N THR A 310 9.69 -33.92 -8.65
CA THR A 310 8.59 -34.31 -9.55
C THR A 310 7.85 -33.12 -10.12
N ILE A 311 7.51 -32.14 -9.27
CA ILE A 311 6.77 -30.94 -9.68
C ILE A 311 7.62 -30.00 -10.55
N PRO A 312 8.87 -29.63 -10.16
CA PRO A 312 9.73 -28.84 -11.05
C PRO A 312 9.89 -29.46 -12.44
N LYS A 313 10.07 -30.79 -12.52
CA LYS A 313 10.19 -31.51 -13.80
C LYS A 313 8.91 -31.49 -14.61
N ALA A 314 7.75 -31.60 -13.96
CA ALA A 314 6.46 -31.53 -14.63
C ALA A 314 6.23 -30.14 -15.24
N ILE A 315 6.43 -29.07 -14.45
CA ILE A 315 6.33 -27.67 -14.90
C ILE A 315 7.27 -27.44 -16.10
N SER A 316 8.54 -27.85 -15.97
CA SER A 316 9.55 -27.65 -17.01
C SER A 316 9.20 -28.39 -18.30
N ARG A 317 8.74 -29.65 -18.19
CA ARG A 317 8.28 -30.45 -19.33
C ARG A 317 7.11 -29.76 -20.02
N ASP A 318 6.14 -29.25 -19.27
CA ASP A 318 4.93 -28.67 -19.84
C ASP A 318 5.25 -27.33 -20.53
N ILE A 319 6.12 -26.49 -19.95
CA ILE A 319 6.68 -25.29 -20.62
C ILE A 319 7.40 -25.67 -21.92
N LEU A 320 8.33 -26.64 -21.88
CA LEU A 320 9.09 -27.08 -23.05
C LEU A 320 8.20 -27.71 -24.13
N SER A 321 7.12 -28.38 -23.76
CA SER A 321 6.18 -28.97 -24.71
C SER A 321 5.42 -27.93 -25.53
N VAL A 322 5.19 -26.75 -24.94
CA VAL A 322 4.56 -25.60 -25.60
C VAL A 322 5.57 -24.86 -26.47
N THR A 323 6.77 -24.59 -25.95
CA THR A 323 7.77 -23.78 -26.65
C THR A 323 8.49 -24.52 -27.79
N SER A 324 8.73 -25.83 -27.65
CA SER A 324 9.37 -26.63 -28.71
C SER A 324 8.58 -26.64 -30.03
N GLN A 325 7.25 -26.65 -29.96
CA GLN A 325 6.38 -26.59 -31.13
C GLN A 325 6.51 -25.25 -31.90
N LEU A 326 6.94 -24.17 -31.23
CA LEU A 326 7.14 -22.86 -31.87
C LEU A 326 8.41 -22.83 -32.71
N ASN A 327 9.48 -23.50 -32.25
CA ASN A 327 10.75 -23.59 -32.96
C ASN A 327 10.61 -24.38 -34.28
N GLU A 328 9.71 -25.36 -34.33
CA GLU A 328 9.41 -26.12 -35.55
C GLU A 328 8.69 -25.27 -36.61
N VAL A 329 7.79 -24.38 -36.18
CA VAL A 329 7.06 -23.46 -37.08
C VAL A 329 7.97 -22.35 -37.61
N GLY A 330 8.93 -21.89 -36.81
CA GLY A 330 9.91 -20.88 -37.22
C GLY A 330 10.94 -21.36 -38.24
N SER A 331 11.32 -22.64 -38.19
CA SER A 331 12.33 -23.24 -39.09
C SER A 331 11.79 -23.64 -40.48
N SER A 332 10.47 -23.62 -40.66
CA SER A 332 9.80 -24.01 -41.92
C SER A 332 9.36 -22.82 -42.78
N ARG A 333 9.75 -21.60 -42.42
CA ARG A 333 9.60 -20.37 -43.22
C ARG A 333 10.93 -19.90 -43.79
#